data_AF-A0A7C2AXI1-F1
#
_entry.id   AF-A0A7C2AXI1-F1
#
_cell.length_a   1.000
_cell.length_b   1.000
_cell.length_c   1.000
_cell.angle_alpha   90.00
_cell.angle_beta   90.00
_cell.angle_gamma   90.00
#
_symmetry.space_group_name_H-M   'P 1'
#
loop_
_entity.id
_entity.type
_entity.pdbx_description
1 polymer ?
#
loop_
_entity_poly.entity_id
_entity_poly.type
_entity_poly.pdbx_seq_one_letter_code
_entity_poly.pdbx_strand_id
1 'polypeptide(L)'
;MLKILFSLLLLMLSGNALAKECVILLHGLLRGSGSMVTIERALVRAGYEVSNIVYPSRGYKIEQLAEMAIDAGIQSCQQKSATPINFVTHSLGGILV
;
A
#
# COMPACT_ATOMS: atom_id res chain seq x y z
N MET A 1 14.28 -22.25 -37.27
CA MET A 1 14.95 -21.06 -36.69
C MET A 1 13.99 -19.91 -36.40
N LEU A 2 13.22 -19.41 -37.37
CA LEU A 2 12.36 -18.22 -37.17
C LEU A 2 11.32 -18.37 -36.04
N LYS A 3 10.68 -19.54 -35.91
CA LYS A 3 9.73 -19.84 -34.82
C LYS A 3 10.39 -19.85 -33.43
N ILE A 4 11.63 -20.32 -33.33
CA ILE A 4 12.38 -20.38 -32.06
C ILE A 4 12.78 -18.96 -31.64
N LEU A 5 13.19 -18.13 -32.58
CA LEU A 5 13.52 -16.72 -32.34
C LEU A 5 12.28 -15.92 -31.89
N PHE A 6 11.12 -16.21 -32.50
CA PHE A 6 9.85 -15.59 -32.12
C PHE A 6 9.38 -16.02 -30.71
N SER A 7 9.53 -17.31 -30.35
CA SER A 7 9.24 -17.79 -28.99
C SER A 7 10.17 -17.18 -27.93
N LEU A 8 11.47 -17.05 -28.20
CA LEU A 8 12.40 -16.40 -27.28
C LEU A 8 12.06 -14.92 -27.08
N LEU A 9 11.60 -14.22 -28.12
CA LEU A 9 11.19 -12.83 -28.02
C LEU A 9 9.93 -12.66 -27.14
N LEU A 10 8.93 -13.54 -27.28
CA LEU A 10 7.73 -13.53 -26.41
C LEU A 10 8.05 -13.80 -24.93
N LEU A 11 9.01 -14.68 -24.64
CA LEU A 11 9.43 -14.97 -23.27
C LEU A 11 10.10 -13.75 -22.60
N MET A 12 10.85 -12.95 -23.36
CA MET A 12 11.46 -11.72 -22.86
C MET A 12 10.44 -10.58 -22.62
N LEU A 13 9.32 -10.60 -23.35
CA LEU A 13 8.18 -9.67 -23.16
C LEU A 13 7.30 -10.03 -21.95
N SER A 14 7.46 -11.21 -21.36
CA SER A 14 6.67 -11.68 -20.22
C SER A 14 7.20 -11.21 -18.86
N GLY A 15 8.31 -10.46 -18.85
CA GLY A 15 8.92 -9.94 -17.63
C GLY A 15 8.15 -8.73 -17.08
N ASN A 16 7.61 -8.88 -15.87
CA ASN A 16 7.04 -7.84 -14.99
C ASN A 16 5.53 -7.59 -15.04
N ALA A 17 4.70 -8.57 -15.37
CA ALA A 17 3.24 -8.47 -15.18
C ALA A 17 2.76 -8.91 -13.78
N LEU A 18 3.65 -9.00 -12.78
CA LEU A 18 3.22 -9.16 -11.38
C LEU A 18 2.84 -7.78 -10.86
N ALA A 19 1.55 -7.53 -10.67
CA ALA A 19 1.09 -6.35 -9.95
C ALA A 19 1.76 -6.35 -8.58
N LYS A 20 2.44 -5.24 -8.24
CA LYS A 20 3.06 -5.12 -6.92
C LYS A 20 1.96 -5.08 -5.86
N GLU A 21 2.20 -5.68 -4.71
CA GLU A 21 1.26 -5.54 -3.59
C GLU A 21 1.34 -4.13 -2.99
N CYS A 22 0.22 -3.63 -2.47
CA CYS A 22 0.16 -2.35 -1.78
C CYS A 22 0.03 -2.55 -0.27
N VAL A 23 0.75 -1.79 0.55
CA VAL A 23 0.59 -1.76 2.00
C VAL A 23 0.11 -0.39 2.46
N ILE A 24 -1.06 -0.34 3.09
CA ILE A 24 -1.59 0.85 3.74
C ILE A 24 -1.04 0.91 5.17
N LEU A 25 -0.43 2.05 5.52
CA LEU A 25 0.07 2.30 6.88
C LEU A 25 -0.87 3.24 7.62
N LEU A 26 -1.39 2.80 8.77
CA LEU A 26 -2.23 3.63 9.65
C LEU A 26 -1.55 3.84 11.01
N HIS A 27 -1.28 5.11 11.33
CA HIS A 27 -0.69 5.51 12.61
C HIS A 27 -1.69 5.38 13.78
N GLY A 28 -1.25 5.67 15.00
CA GLY A 28 -2.09 5.62 16.20
C GLY A 28 -2.66 6.97 16.65
N LEU A 29 -3.36 6.97 17.80
CA LEU A 29 -3.84 8.16 18.48
C LEU A 29 -2.68 9.09 18.86
N LEU A 30 -2.86 10.40 18.67
CA LEU A 30 -1.83 11.44 18.91
C LEU A 30 -0.60 11.34 18.00
N ARG A 31 -0.64 10.51 16.95
CA ARG A 31 0.44 10.37 15.96
C ARG A 31 0.00 10.94 14.61
N GLY A 32 0.95 11.00 13.69
CA GLY A 32 0.75 11.27 12.28
C GLY A 32 1.52 10.24 11.43
N SER A 33 1.41 10.32 10.11
CA SER A 33 2.09 9.41 9.17
C SER A 33 3.62 9.35 9.35
N GLY A 34 4.22 10.42 9.88
CA GLY A 34 5.64 10.47 10.26
C GLY A 34 6.09 9.34 11.19
N SER A 35 5.22 8.82 12.07
CA SER A 35 5.57 7.69 12.94
C SER A 35 5.72 6.37 12.21
N MET A 36 5.27 6.29 10.95
CA MET A 36 5.29 5.07 10.13
C MET A 36 6.41 5.05 9.09
N VAL A 37 7.18 6.15 8.94
CA VAL A 37 8.18 6.33 7.88
C VAL A 37 9.28 5.25 7.90
N THR A 38 9.68 4.77 9.07
CA THR A 38 10.67 3.68 9.16
C THR A 38 10.15 2.39 8.52
N ILE A 39 8.88 2.07 8.75
CA ILE A 39 8.21 0.88 8.18
C ILE A 39 8.00 1.08 6.68
N GLU A 40 7.53 2.26 6.25
CA GLU A 40 7.39 2.65 4.85
C GLU A 40 8.68 2.41 4.07
N ARG A 41 9.81 2.94 4.54
CA ARG A 41 11.11 2.76 3.88
C ARG A 41 11.53 1.29 3.81
N ALA A 42 11.21 0.49 4.82
CA ALA A 42 11.54 -0.93 4.81
C ALA A 42 10.72 -1.71 3.78
N LEU A 43 9.42 -1.44 3.70
CA LEU A 43 8.50 -2.05 2.74
C LEU A 43 8.82 -1.64 1.30
N VAL A 44 9.09 -0.36 1.05
CA VAL A 44 9.51 0.12 -0.27
C VAL A 44 10.80 -0.57 -0.72
N ARG A 45 11.80 -0.72 0.16
CA ARG A 45 13.03 -1.48 -0.16
C ARG A 45 12.77 -2.96 -0.44
N ALA A 46 11.71 -3.53 0.14
CA ALA A 46 11.28 -4.90 -0.11
C ALA A 46 10.42 -5.05 -1.37
N GLY A 47 10.13 -3.96 -2.11
CA GLY A 47 9.43 -3.99 -3.39
C GLY A 47 7.92 -3.75 -3.31
N TYR A 48 7.38 -3.43 -2.13
CA TYR A 48 5.97 -3.07 -1.96
C TYR A 48 5.69 -1.63 -2.42
N GLU A 49 4.49 -1.42 -2.97
CA GLU A 49 3.91 -0.08 -3.01
C GLU A 49 3.37 0.27 -1.62
N VAL A 50 3.59 1.50 -1.15
CA VAL A 50 3.17 1.90 0.20
C VAL A 50 2.30 3.14 0.16
N SER A 51 1.23 3.14 0.94
CA SER A 51 0.32 4.26 1.14
C SER A 51 0.35 4.66 2.62
N ASN A 52 1.21 5.60 2.98
CA ASN A 52 1.36 6.07 4.36
C ASN A 52 0.35 7.19 4.67
N ILE A 53 -0.78 6.83 5.28
CA ILE A 53 -1.96 7.71 5.38
C ILE A 53 -1.87 8.61 6.62
N VAL A 54 -2.19 9.88 6.42
CA VAL A 54 -2.38 10.87 7.48
C VAL A 54 -3.87 11.07 7.72
N TYR A 55 -4.28 11.06 8.99
CA TYR A 55 -5.67 11.34 9.37
C TYR A 55 -5.76 11.99 10.76
N PRO A 56 -6.82 12.77 11.04
CA PRO A 56 -6.94 13.58 12.26
C PRO A 56 -7.36 12.74 13.48
N SER A 57 -6.47 11.88 13.99
CA SER A 57 -6.74 10.85 15.02
C SER A 57 -7.39 11.33 16.33
N ARG A 58 -7.44 12.64 16.59
CA ARG A 58 -8.05 13.26 17.79
C ARG A 58 -9.42 13.90 17.54
N GLY A 59 -9.78 14.10 16.28
CA GLY A 59 -10.85 15.03 15.91
C GLY A 59 -12.22 14.40 15.73
N TYR A 60 -12.29 13.07 15.61
CA TYR A 60 -13.49 12.38 15.14
C TYR A 60 -13.70 11.05 15.86
N LYS A 61 -14.92 10.50 15.71
CA LYS A 61 -15.28 9.18 16.20
C LYS A 61 -14.62 8.08 15.36
N ILE A 62 -14.54 6.87 15.91
CA ILE A 62 -13.86 5.72 15.29
C ILE A 62 -14.39 5.44 13.88
N GLU A 63 -15.71 5.45 13.69
CA GLU A 63 -16.36 5.13 12.41
C GLU A 63 -15.95 6.13 11.32
N GLN A 64 -15.94 7.42 11.67
CA GLN A 64 -15.54 8.48 10.74
C GLN A 64 -14.04 8.41 10.43
N LEU A 65 -13.21 8.09 11.43
CA LEU A 65 -11.77 7.92 11.25
C LEU A 65 -11.48 6.70 10.35
N ALA A 66 -12.23 5.61 10.51
CA ALA A 66 -12.10 4.41 9.70
C ALA A 66 -12.42 4.70 8.24
N GLU A 67 -13.58 5.30 7.94
CA GLU A 67 -13.96 5.72 6.59
C GLU A 67 -12.89 6.61 5.95
N MET A 68 -12.49 7.69 6.63
CA MET A 68 -11.48 8.62 6.11
C MET A 68 -10.13 7.94 5.82
N ALA A 69 -9.62 7.13 6.76
CA ALA A 69 -8.29 6.55 6.66
C ALA A 69 -8.24 5.37 5.68
N ILE A 70 -9.25 4.50 5.69
CA ILE A 70 -9.32 3.33 4.82
C ILE A 70 -9.56 3.76 3.38
N ASP A 71 -10.52 4.65 3.12
CA ASP A 71 -10.84 5.08 1.76
C ASP A 71 -9.65 5.80 1.10
N ALA A 72 -8.96 6.66 1.86
CA ALA A 72 -7.73 7.30 1.39
C ALA A 72 -6.63 6.28 1.05
N GLY A 73 -6.49 5.25 1.89
CA GLY A 73 -5.56 4.14 1.66
C GLY A 73 -5.87 3.34 0.40
N ILE A 74 -7.12 2.90 0.26
CA ILE A 74 -7.60 2.11 -0.88
C ILE A 74 -7.47 2.90 -2.18
N GLN A 75 -7.92 4.16 -2.21
CA GLN A 75 -7.80 5.01 -3.40
C GLN A 75 -6.35 5.19 -3.81
N SER A 76 -5.43 5.42 -2.86
CA SER A 76 -4.01 5.55 -3.14
C SER A 76 -3.40 4.25 -3.72
N CYS A 77 -3.80 3.09 -3.21
CA CYS A 77 -3.37 1.79 -3.74
C CYS A 77 -3.95 1.49 -5.14
N GLN A 78 -5.21 1.83 -5.37
CA GLN A 78 -5.87 1.67 -6.67
C GLN A 78 -5.19 2.54 -7.75
N GLN A 79 -4.81 3.78 -7.44
CA GLN A 79 -4.05 4.64 -8.34
C GLN A 79 -2.69 4.03 -8.75
N LYS A 80 -2.10 3.18 -7.89
CA LYS A 80 -0.84 2.46 -8.16
C LYS A 80 -1.05 1.14 -8.90
N SER A 81 -2.31 0.75 -9.17
CA SER A 81 -2.66 -0.57 -9.75
C SER A 81 -2.03 -1.73 -8.98
N ALA A 82 -1.89 -1.57 -7.67
CA ALA A 82 -1.15 -2.47 -6.78
C ALA A 82 -2.13 -3.36 -6.00
N THR A 83 -1.95 -4.67 -6.09
CA THR A 83 -2.85 -5.69 -5.55
C THR A 83 -2.08 -6.98 -5.22
N PRO A 84 -2.40 -7.68 -4.11
CA PRO A 84 -3.43 -7.35 -3.12
C PRO A 84 -3.08 -6.12 -2.26
N ILE A 85 -4.09 -5.63 -1.52
CA ILE A 85 -3.94 -4.57 -0.51
C ILE A 85 -3.76 -5.22 0.85
N ASN A 86 -2.72 -4.79 1.57
CA ASN A 86 -2.38 -5.21 2.92
C ASN A 86 -2.46 -4.01 3.88
N PHE A 87 -2.65 -4.26 5.18
CA PHE A 87 -2.64 -3.23 6.21
C PHE A 87 -1.54 -3.49 7.25
N VAL A 88 -0.80 -2.44 7.61
CA VAL A 88 0.08 -2.44 8.78
C VAL A 88 -0.26 -1.24 9.64
N THR A 89 -0.54 -1.49 10.91
CA THR A 89 -1.14 -0.48 11.78
C THR A 89 -0.37 -0.33 13.09
N HIS A 90 -0.62 0.78 13.78
CA HIS A 90 -0.12 1.00 15.14
C HIS A 90 -1.25 1.46 16.07
N SER A 91 -1.48 0.72 17.17
CA SER A 91 -2.45 1.06 18.22
C SER A 91 -3.84 1.38 17.64
N LEU A 92 -4.35 2.63 17.78
CA LEU A 92 -5.63 3.07 17.22
C LEU A 92 -5.82 2.68 15.75
N GLY A 93 -4.77 2.72 14.93
CA GLY A 93 -4.86 2.34 13.53
C GLY A 93 -5.37 0.90 13.33
N GLY A 94 -5.11 0.00 14.27
CA GLY A 94 -5.63 -1.38 14.25
C GLY A 94 -7.06 -1.53 14.75
N ILE A 95 -7.63 -0.49 15.37
CA ILE A 95 -9.07 -0.43 15.70
C ILE A 95 -9.87 0.08 14.48
N LEU A 96 -9.23 0.82 13.58
CA LEU A 96 -9.89 1.37 12.39
C LEU A 96 -10.13 0.34 11.29
N VAL A 97 -9.38 -0.78 11.30
CA VAL A 97 -9.38 -1.85 10.28
C VAL A 97 -10.07 -3.09 10.83
#